data_AF-A0A8S9FWT8-F1
#
_entry.id   AF-A0A8S9FWT8-F1
#
_cell.length_a   1.000
_cell.length_b   1.000
_cell.length_c   1.000
_cell.angle_alpha   90.00
_cell.angle_beta   90.00
_cell.angle_gamma   90.00
#
_symmetry.space_group_name_H-M   'P 1'
#
loop_
_entity.id
_entity.type
_entity.pdbx_description
1 polymer ?
#
loop_
_entity_poly.entity_id
_entity_poly.type
_entity_poly.pdbx_seq_one_letter_code
_entity_poly.pdbx_strand_id
1 'polypeptide(L)'
;MASPYDLTGEDIAGISINPPASRVPSVYSEVQVSRIDHALPLPSVFKSPFTIVDGAPSSAAGNLEEIAKLFPNLYGQPSALLVSDQSNDAVLSDQKLKVGVVLSGGQAPGGHNVICGIFDYLQEHAKGSTMFGFRGGPAGIMKGKYVEVTSDFVYPYRNQGGFDMICSGRDKIETPEQFKQAEDTVTKMDLDGLVVIGGDDSNTNACLLAEYFRGKNMKTRVIGCPKTIDGDLKSKEVPTSFGFDTACKIYSEMIGNVMIDARSTGKYYHFVRLMGRAASHITLECALQTHPNITIIGEEVTLAEVQVSRIGHALPLPSVFKSPFTIVDGAPSSAAGNSEEIAKLFPNLYGQPSALLVSDQSNDAVLSDQKLKVGVVLSGGQAPGGHNVICGIFDYLQEHAKGSTLFGFRGGPAGIMKGIYVELTSDFVYPYRNQGGFNMICSGRDKIETPEQFKQAEETVTKMDLDGLFVIGGDDSNTNACLLAEYFRSKNMKTRVIGCPKTIDGDLKSKEVPTSFGFDTACKIYSEMIGNVMIDARSTGKYYHFVRLMGRAASHITLECALQTHPNITIIGEEILLKFCKFWCSA
;
A
#
# COMPACT_ATOMS: atom_id res chain seq x y z
N MET A 1 30.32 -45.03 10.91
CA MET A 1 29.34 -44.20 10.18
C MET A 1 29.67 -42.76 10.51
N ALA A 2 30.25 -42.03 9.56
CA ALA A 2 30.69 -40.65 9.72
C ALA A 2 29.57 -39.66 9.35
N SER A 3 29.51 -38.56 10.07
CA SER A 3 28.55 -37.44 9.94
C SER A 3 28.89 -36.56 8.72
N PRO A 4 27.92 -36.08 7.92
CA PRO A 4 28.18 -35.42 6.62
C PRO A 4 28.58 -33.94 6.70
N TYR A 5 29.25 -33.48 7.77
CA TYR A 5 29.61 -32.06 7.95
C TYR A 5 31.08 -31.77 8.29
N ASP A 6 31.99 -32.73 8.10
CA ASP A 6 33.44 -32.43 8.13
C ASP A 6 33.93 -32.01 6.74
N LEU A 7 33.94 -30.71 6.48
CA LEU A 7 34.74 -30.10 5.41
C LEU A 7 35.93 -29.40 6.06
N THR A 8 37.11 -29.98 5.89
CA THR A 8 38.40 -29.45 6.33
C THR A 8 38.81 -28.22 5.50
N GLY A 9 39.47 -27.27 6.16
CA GLY A 9 39.75 -25.92 5.67
C GLY A 9 40.80 -25.73 4.56
N GLU A 10 40.89 -26.64 3.58
CA GLU A 10 41.79 -26.49 2.42
C GLU A 10 41.08 -26.43 1.04
N ASP A 11 39.76 -26.66 0.94
CA ASP A 11 39.04 -26.71 -0.35
C ASP A 11 38.32 -25.40 -0.77
N ILE A 12 38.56 -24.26 -0.11
CA ILE A 12 37.83 -23.00 -0.39
C ILE A 12 38.70 -21.93 -1.07
N ALA A 13 39.91 -22.27 -1.51
CA ALA A 13 40.80 -21.36 -2.23
C ALA A 13 40.67 -21.54 -3.75
N GLY A 14 39.53 -21.16 -4.33
CA GLY A 14 39.41 -21.15 -5.80
C GLY A 14 38.02 -20.95 -6.41
N ILE A 15 36.95 -21.07 -5.63
CA ILE A 15 35.59 -20.94 -6.18
C ILE A 15 35.13 -19.49 -6.07
N SER A 16 35.40 -18.70 -7.11
CA SER A 16 34.68 -17.45 -7.38
C SER A 16 33.23 -17.82 -7.71
N ILE A 17 32.35 -17.85 -6.71
CA ILE A 17 30.90 -17.89 -6.94
C ILE A 17 30.43 -16.45 -7.13
N ASN A 18 30.83 -15.83 -8.24
CA ASN A 18 30.04 -14.74 -8.78
C ASN A 18 28.86 -15.39 -9.52
N PRO A 19 27.62 -15.35 -9.00
CA PRO A 19 26.47 -15.80 -9.76
C PRO A 19 26.44 -15.01 -11.08
N PRO A 20 26.13 -15.66 -12.22
CA PRO A 20 26.13 -14.97 -13.50
C PRO A 20 25.18 -13.78 -13.45
N ALA A 21 25.71 -12.61 -13.81
CA ALA A 21 24.94 -11.40 -14.00
C ALA A 21 24.03 -11.54 -15.23
N SER A 22 23.00 -10.71 -15.22
CA SER A 22 22.12 -10.33 -16.33
C SER A 22 20.88 -11.22 -16.56
N ARG A 23 19.75 -10.74 -16.02
CA ARG A 23 18.60 -10.55 -16.91
C ARG A 23 19.09 -9.71 -18.10
N VAL A 24 18.81 -10.13 -19.32
CA VAL A 24 18.92 -9.23 -20.48
C VAL A 24 17.94 -8.08 -20.25
N PRO A 25 18.29 -6.81 -20.58
CA PRO A 25 17.32 -5.71 -20.56
C PRO A 25 16.05 -6.13 -21.30
N SER A 26 14.90 -6.08 -20.60
CA SER A 26 13.63 -6.46 -21.20
C SER A 26 13.34 -5.53 -22.38
N VAL A 27 12.96 -6.09 -23.54
CA VAL A 27 12.51 -5.29 -24.68
C VAL A 27 11.05 -4.92 -24.41
N TYR A 28 10.83 -3.70 -23.95
CA TYR A 28 9.50 -3.17 -23.68
C TYR A 28 8.82 -2.71 -24.96
N SER A 29 7.52 -2.97 -25.10
CA SER A 29 6.68 -2.42 -26.16
C SER A 29 6.35 -0.94 -25.93
N GLU A 30 5.76 -0.24 -26.91
CA GLU A 30 5.29 1.15 -26.71
C GLU A 30 4.31 1.30 -25.54
N VAL A 31 3.41 0.33 -25.31
CA VAL A 31 2.43 0.41 -24.22
C VAL A 31 3.08 0.10 -22.87
N GLN A 32 4.00 -0.86 -22.82
CA GLN A 32 4.81 -1.14 -21.63
C GLN A 32 5.71 0.02 -21.28
N VAL A 33 6.34 0.63 -22.29
CA VAL A 33 7.10 1.88 -22.15
C VAL A 33 6.18 2.98 -21.63
N SER A 34 5.00 3.21 -22.21
CA SER A 34 4.05 4.22 -21.70
C SER A 34 3.62 4.01 -20.24
N ARG A 35 3.66 2.75 -19.77
CA ARG A 35 3.28 2.37 -18.42
C ARG A 35 4.46 2.35 -17.46
N ILE A 36 5.67 2.07 -17.93
CA ILE A 36 6.93 2.30 -17.21
C ILE A 36 7.14 3.82 -17.02
N ASP A 37 6.81 4.58 -18.06
CA ASP A 37 6.77 6.04 -18.08
C ASP A 37 5.54 6.60 -17.33
N HIS A 38 4.65 5.72 -16.82
CA HIS A 38 3.60 6.15 -15.92
C HIS A 38 4.26 6.55 -14.60
N ALA A 39 4.54 7.84 -14.50
CA ALA A 39 5.12 8.44 -13.31
C ALA A 39 4.30 8.00 -12.08
N LEU A 40 4.96 7.31 -11.16
CA LEU A 40 4.40 7.10 -9.84
C LEU A 40 3.99 8.48 -9.28
N PRO A 41 2.87 8.59 -8.57
CA PRO A 41 2.48 9.84 -7.95
C PRO A 41 3.55 10.21 -6.91
N LEU A 42 4.52 11.01 -7.33
CA LEU A 42 5.51 11.58 -6.44
C LEU A 42 4.82 12.65 -5.57
N PRO A 43 5.29 12.87 -4.32
CA PRO A 43 4.95 14.06 -3.57
C PRO A 43 5.04 15.29 -4.46
N SER A 44 4.09 16.22 -4.34
CA SER A 44 3.94 17.37 -5.25
C SER A 44 5.23 18.15 -5.45
N VAL A 45 6.07 18.22 -4.43
CA VAL A 45 7.37 18.88 -4.46
C VAL A 45 8.37 18.28 -5.46
N PHE A 46 8.27 16.99 -5.77
CA PHE A 46 9.13 16.32 -6.76
C PHE A 46 8.57 16.36 -8.19
N LYS A 47 7.36 16.89 -8.40
CA LYS A 47 6.75 17.01 -9.74
C LYS A 47 7.31 18.20 -10.53
N SER A 48 8.05 19.07 -9.87
CA SER A 48 8.68 20.25 -10.42
C SER A 48 10.07 20.38 -9.79
N PRO A 49 10.96 21.20 -10.37
CA PRO A 49 12.18 21.57 -9.68
C PRO A 49 11.87 22.05 -8.26
N PHE A 50 12.74 21.73 -7.32
CA PHE A 50 12.59 22.16 -5.94
C PHE A 50 13.88 22.78 -5.43
N THR A 51 13.73 23.68 -4.47
CA THR A 51 14.84 24.20 -3.68
C THR A 51 14.80 23.62 -2.27
N ILE A 52 15.98 23.49 -1.68
CA ILE A 52 16.11 23.12 -0.28
C ILE A 52 16.21 24.43 0.51
N VAL A 53 15.25 24.65 1.40
CA VAL A 53 15.25 25.80 2.30
C VAL A 53 15.32 25.34 3.75
N ASP A 54 15.88 26.20 4.59
CA ASP A 54 15.91 25.97 6.03
C ASP A 54 14.49 26.07 6.60
N GLY A 55 14.07 25.00 7.27
CA GLY A 55 12.85 24.92 8.04
C GLY A 55 13.07 25.28 9.50
N ALA A 56 12.11 24.88 10.34
CA ALA A 56 12.21 25.07 11.78
C ALA A 56 13.46 24.35 12.33
N PRO A 57 14.13 24.92 13.35
CA PRO A 57 15.19 24.24 14.09
C PRO A 57 14.74 22.86 14.57
N SER A 58 15.65 21.88 14.45
CA SER A 58 15.43 20.54 14.97
C SER A 58 15.22 20.57 16.49
N SER A 59 14.35 19.69 16.96
CA SER A 59 14.04 19.54 18.37
C SER A 59 13.90 18.05 18.72
N ALA A 60 13.86 17.74 20.01
CA ALA A 60 13.64 16.39 20.51
C ALA A 60 12.21 16.24 21.05
N ALA A 61 11.62 15.06 20.89
CA ALA A 61 10.31 14.75 21.46
C ALA A 61 10.31 14.68 23.00
N GLY A 62 11.48 14.45 23.60
CA GLY A 62 11.70 14.41 25.06
C GLY A 62 13.19 14.57 25.41
N ASN A 63 13.49 14.76 26.69
CA ASN A 63 14.86 14.91 27.22
C ASN A 63 15.70 15.98 26.51
N LEU A 64 15.10 17.13 26.20
CA LEU A 64 15.68 18.21 25.39
C LEU A 64 17.12 18.59 25.82
N GLU A 65 17.33 18.82 27.11
CA GLU A 65 18.65 19.22 27.63
C GLU A 65 19.72 18.14 27.49
N GLU A 66 19.33 16.87 27.66
CA GLU A 66 20.25 15.74 27.57
C GLU A 66 20.63 15.47 26.11
N ILE A 67 19.65 15.50 25.21
CA ILE A 67 19.87 15.35 23.77
C ILE A 67 20.70 16.52 23.23
N ALA A 68 20.43 17.75 23.66
CA ALA A 68 21.24 18.92 23.27
C ALA A 68 22.71 18.80 23.71
N LYS A 69 22.97 18.22 24.90
CA LYS A 69 24.33 17.94 25.39
C LYS A 69 25.02 16.84 24.60
N LEU A 70 24.29 15.81 24.17
CA LEU A 70 24.83 14.70 23.38
C LEU A 70 25.15 15.10 21.94
N PHE A 71 24.40 16.04 21.36
CA PHE A 71 24.49 16.42 19.96
C PHE A 71 24.70 17.93 19.75
N PRO A 72 25.78 18.54 20.28
CA PRO A 72 25.99 19.98 20.23
C PRO A 72 26.13 20.56 18.81
N ASN A 73 26.52 19.75 17.81
CA ASN A 73 26.67 20.18 16.43
C ASN A 73 25.42 19.93 15.56
N LEU A 74 24.54 18.99 15.96
CA LEU A 74 23.32 18.67 15.22
C LEU A 74 22.04 19.26 15.84
N TYR A 75 21.98 19.36 17.16
CA TYR A 75 20.79 19.85 17.85
C TYR A 75 20.52 21.32 17.51
N GLY A 76 19.27 21.64 17.18
CA GLY A 76 18.86 23.00 16.78
C GLY A 76 19.24 23.39 15.36
N GLN A 77 19.88 22.51 14.59
CA GLN A 77 20.11 22.75 13.16
C GLN A 77 18.76 22.87 12.42
N PRO A 78 18.63 23.75 11.42
CA PRO A 78 17.41 23.86 10.64
C PRO A 78 17.11 22.54 9.95
N SER A 79 15.82 22.15 9.97
CA SER A 79 15.32 21.07 9.13
C SER A 79 15.45 21.43 7.66
N ALA A 80 15.64 20.44 6.79
CA ALA A 80 15.64 20.66 5.34
C ALA A 80 14.20 20.54 4.81
N LEU A 81 13.65 21.64 4.30
CA LEU A 81 12.35 21.64 3.64
C LEU A 81 12.55 21.69 2.12
N LEU A 82 11.84 20.82 1.42
CA LEU A 82 11.76 20.86 -0.03
C LEU A 82 10.59 21.78 -0.40
N VAL A 83 10.85 22.82 -1.19
CA VAL A 83 9.84 23.76 -1.68
C VAL A 83 9.86 23.75 -3.20
N SER A 84 8.69 23.60 -3.83
CA SER A 84 8.59 23.61 -5.29
C SER A 84 9.02 24.98 -5.80
N ASP A 85 9.99 25.00 -6.71
CA ASP A 85 10.40 26.21 -7.38
C ASP A 85 9.42 26.49 -8.53
N GLN A 86 8.78 27.66 -8.50
CA GLN A 86 7.92 28.11 -9.61
C GLN A 86 8.72 28.81 -10.71
N SER A 87 10.01 29.07 -10.48
CA SER A 87 10.92 29.54 -11.51
C SER A 87 11.47 28.35 -12.30
N ASN A 88 11.56 28.50 -13.62
CA ASN A 88 12.12 27.47 -14.53
C ASN A 88 13.64 27.26 -14.36
N ASP A 89 14.27 27.94 -13.40
CA ASP A 89 15.69 27.78 -13.07
C ASP A 89 15.86 26.61 -12.10
N ALA A 90 15.55 25.41 -12.59
CA ALA A 90 15.86 24.19 -11.90
C ALA A 90 17.36 24.12 -11.61
N VAL A 91 17.75 24.07 -10.34
CA VAL A 91 19.08 23.58 -9.95
C VAL A 91 19.10 22.06 -10.17
N LEU A 92 19.06 21.63 -11.43
CA LEU A 92 19.55 20.32 -11.83
C LEU A 92 21.05 20.42 -11.73
N SER A 93 21.60 20.19 -10.53
CA SER A 93 23.03 20.32 -10.34
C SER A 93 23.73 19.24 -11.17
N ASP A 94 24.65 19.64 -12.06
CA ASP A 94 25.63 18.73 -12.69
C ASP A 94 26.64 18.16 -11.65
N GLN A 95 26.24 18.11 -10.38
CA GLN A 95 27.08 17.75 -9.26
C GLN A 95 27.15 16.23 -9.18
N LYS A 96 28.35 15.71 -9.42
CA LYS A 96 28.65 14.29 -9.28
C LYS A 96 28.87 13.99 -7.80
N LEU A 97 28.07 13.09 -7.26
CA LEU A 97 28.12 12.69 -5.86
C LEU A 97 28.67 11.26 -5.71
N LYS A 98 29.39 11.02 -4.63
CA LYS A 98 29.75 9.67 -4.15
C LYS A 98 28.97 9.37 -2.88
N VAL A 99 28.02 8.44 -2.99
CA VAL A 99 27.10 8.12 -1.90
C VAL A 99 27.30 6.69 -1.43
N GLY A 100 27.50 6.50 -0.13
CA GLY A 100 27.47 5.21 0.52
C GLY A 100 26.08 4.89 1.07
N VAL A 101 25.64 3.64 0.98
CA VAL A 101 24.41 3.14 1.62
C VAL A 101 24.73 1.92 2.48
N VAL A 102 24.06 1.78 3.62
CA VAL A 102 24.17 0.62 4.50
C VAL A 102 22.81 0.18 4.99
N LEU A 103 22.59 -1.14 5.01
CA LEU A 103 21.43 -1.75 5.64
C LEU A 103 21.81 -2.19 7.06
N SER A 104 21.14 -1.66 8.08
CA SER A 104 21.46 -1.93 9.49
C SER A 104 20.23 -2.41 10.27
N GLY A 105 20.45 -3.34 11.21
CA GLY A 105 19.42 -3.89 12.07
C GLY A 105 18.67 -5.09 11.47
N GLY A 106 17.50 -5.40 12.04
CA GLY A 106 16.63 -6.47 11.53
C GLY A 106 16.06 -6.16 10.14
N GLN A 107 15.88 -7.18 9.33
CA GLN A 107 15.37 -7.07 7.96
C GLN A 107 13.90 -6.62 7.98
N ALA A 108 13.49 -5.86 6.96
CA ALA A 108 12.12 -5.45 6.76
C ALA A 108 11.78 -5.43 5.25
N PRO A 109 10.51 -5.62 4.86
CA PRO A 109 10.08 -5.37 3.49
C PRO A 109 10.39 -3.92 3.07
N GLY A 110 10.90 -3.72 1.85
CA GLY A 110 11.17 -2.39 1.28
C GLY A 110 12.62 -1.90 1.38
N GLY A 111 13.53 -2.61 2.06
CA GLY A 111 14.94 -2.20 2.15
C GLY A 111 15.63 -2.07 0.80
N HIS A 112 15.41 -3.03 -0.10
CA HIS A 112 15.91 -2.96 -1.47
C HIS A 112 15.34 -1.78 -2.23
N ASN A 113 14.04 -1.49 -2.08
CA ASN A 113 13.37 -0.37 -2.74
C ASN A 113 13.96 0.98 -2.35
N VAL A 114 14.38 1.16 -1.09
CA VAL A 114 15.09 2.39 -0.66
C VAL A 114 16.42 2.53 -1.42
N ILE A 115 17.22 1.47 -1.50
CA ILE A 115 18.49 1.50 -2.26
C ILE A 115 18.22 1.78 -3.74
N CYS A 116 17.20 1.14 -4.33
CA CYS A 116 16.81 1.37 -5.72
C CYS A 116 16.41 2.83 -5.95
N GLY A 117 15.60 3.42 -5.07
CA GLY A 117 15.14 4.81 -5.20
C GLY A 117 16.28 5.82 -5.09
N ILE A 118 17.24 5.61 -4.18
CA ILE A 118 18.45 6.44 -4.09
C ILE A 118 19.28 6.30 -5.36
N PHE A 119 19.47 5.07 -5.86
CA PHE A 119 20.20 4.82 -7.10
C PHE A 119 19.57 5.55 -8.28
N ASP A 120 18.25 5.38 -8.47
CA ASP A 120 17.50 5.97 -9.59
C ASP A 120 17.56 7.49 -9.55
N TYR A 121 17.37 8.09 -8.38
CA TYR A 121 17.50 9.54 -8.20
C TYR A 121 18.89 10.04 -8.61
N LEU A 122 19.96 9.33 -8.22
CA LEU A 122 21.32 9.69 -8.62
C LEU A 122 21.55 9.56 -10.13
N GLN A 123 20.97 8.54 -10.78
CA GLN A 123 21.10 8.36 -12.24
C GLN A 123 20.31 9.42 -13.02
N GLU A 124 19.16 9.84 -12.52
CA GLU A 124 18.27 10.79 -13.21
C GLU A 124 18.70 12.25 -13.00
N HIS A 125 18.98 12.62 -11.74
CA HIS A 125 19.16 14.01 -11.33
C HIS A 125 20.60 14.41 -10.98
N ALA A 126 21.52 13.46 -10.80
CA ALA A 126 22.92 13.72 -10.45
C ALA A 126 23.88 12.89 -11.33
N LYS A 127 23.75 13.01 -12.65
CA LYS A 127 24.41 12.14 -13.64
C LYS A 127 25.92 12.08 -13.44
N GLY A 128 26.46 10.86 -13.44
CA GLY A 128 27.87 10.59 -13.17
C GLY A 128 28.20 10.42 -11.69
N SER A 129 27.21 10.41 -10.81
CA SER A 129 27.35 9.99 -9.41
C SER A 129 27.65 8.49 -9.30
N THR A 130 28.35 8.11 -8.24
CA THR A 130 28.68 6.71 -7.91
C THR A 130 28.05 6.34 -6.57
N MET A 131 27.44 5.17 -6.49
CA MET A 131 26.86 4.66 -5.26
C MET A 131 27.56 3.39 -4.78
N PHE A 132 27.82 3.28 -3.49
CA PHE A 132 28.48 2.13 -2.86
C PHE A 132 27.59 1.52 -1.78
N GLY A 133 27.42 0.21 -1.81
CA GLY A 133 26.70 -0.54 -0.80
C GLY A 133 27.65 -1.21 0.18
N PHE A 134 27.61 -0.81 1.45
CA PHE A 134 28.44 -1.41 2.50
C PHE A 134 27.88 -2.76 2.94
N ARG A 135 28.71 -3.81 2.87
CA ARG A 135 28.28 -5.19 3.07
C ARG A 135 28.23 -5.59 4.53
N GLY A 136 27.13 -6.22 4.95
CA GLY A 136 26.98 -6.79 6.29
C GLY A 136 26.78 -5.72 7.37
N GLY A 137 26.11 -4.63 7.04
CA GLY A 137 25.76 -3.56 7.98
C GLY A 137 26.92 -2.65 8.40
N PRO A 138 26.85 -2.02 9.59
CA PRO A 138 27.83 -1.01 10.02
C PRO A 138 29.27 -1.52 10.09
N ALA A 139 29.50 -2.82 10.33
CA ALA A 139 30.82 -3.42 10.20
C ALA A 139 31.41 -3.30 8.78
N GLY A 140 30.57 -3.26 7.75
CA GLY A 140 30.99 -3.01 6.38
C GLY A 140 31.62 -1.63 6.21
N ILE A 141 31.06 -0.61 6.88
CA ILE A 141 31.63 0.74 6.89
C ILE A 141 32.97 0.73 7.63
N MET A 142 33.03 0.20 8.85
CA MET A 142 34.25 0.18 9.66
C MET A 142 35.41 -0.59 9.00
N LYS A 143 35.09 -1.68 8.28
CA LYS A 143 36.08 -2.55 7.62
C LYS A 143 36.34 -2.16 6.17
N GLY A 144 35.69 -1.12 5.64
CA GLY A 144 35.75 -0.74 4.23
C GLY A 144 35.32 -1.86 3.27
N LYS A 145 34.36 -2.70 3.66
CA LYS A 145 33.80 -3.77 2.82
C LYS A 145 32.56 -3.26 2.09
N TYR A 146 32.69 -3.02 0.80
CA TYR A 146 31.60 -2.49 -0.03
C TYR A 146 31.57 -3.15 -1.41
N VAL A 147 30.49 -2.89 -2.13
CA VAL A 147 30.33 -3.17 -3.56
C VAL A 147 29.86 -1.90 -4.24
N GLU A 148 30.31 -1.66 -5.47
CA GLU A 148 29.73 -0.60 -6.30
C GLU A 148 28.33 -1.01 -6.75
N VAL A 149 27.38 -0.10 -6.59
CA VAL A 149 25.98 -0.34 -6.92
C VAL A 149 25.73 0.19 -8.33
N THR A 150 25.61 -0.73 -9.28
CA THR A 150 25.36 -0.45 -10.71
C THR A 150 23.94 -0.86 -11.11
N SER A 151 23.48 -0.45 -12.29
CA SER A 151 22.16 -0.83 -12.81
C SER A 151 21.99 -2.36 -12.84
N ASP A 152 23.01 -3.09 -13.32
CA ASP A 152 22.98 -4.55 -13.37
C ASP A 152 22.99 -5.20 -11.98
N PHE A 153 23.62 -4.55 -11.00
CA PHE A 153 23.66 -5.03 -9.62
C PHE A 153 22.32 -4.82 -8.90
N VAL A 154 21.65 -3.68 -9.10
CA VAL A 154 20.38 -3.34 -8.42
C VAL A 154 19.18 -4.04 -9.04
N TYR A 155 19.15 -4.16 -10.36
CA TYR A 155 18.01 -4.65 -11.12
C TYR A 155 17.41 -5.97 -10.59
N PRO A 156 18.21 -6.98 -10.17
CA PRO A 156 17.67 -8.23 -9.68
C PRO A 156 16.98 -8.18 -8.31
N TYR A 157 17.06 -7.06 -7.58
CA TYR A 157 16.51 -6.89 -6.23
C TYR A 157 15.31 -5.94 -6.20
N ARG A 158 14.96 -5.32 -7.33
CA ARG A 158 13.82 -4.40 -7.42
C ARG A 158 12.54 -5.12 -6.96
N ASN A 159 11.82 -4.45 -6.06
CA ASN A 159 10.54 -4.91 -5.50
C ASN A 159 10.59 -6.29 -4.82
N GLN A 160 11.78 -6.73 -4.41
CA GLN A 160 11.92 -7.88 -3.53
C GLN A 160 12.00 -7.41 -2.09
N GLY A 161 11.37 -8.18 -1.18
CA GLY A 161 11.60 -8.02 0.24
C GLY A 161 13.03 -8.41 0.61
N GLY A 162 13.40 -8.19 1.87
CA GLY A 162 14.70 -8.62 2.37
C GLY A 162 15.81 -7.58 2.19
N PHE A 163 16.99 -7.98 2.66
CA PHE A 163 18.18 -7.15 2.87
C PHE A 163 19.42 -7.82 2.24
N ASP A 164 19.22 -8.88 1.45
CA ASP A 164 20.27 -9.74 0.88
C ASP A 164 21.05 -9.10 -0.27
N MET A 165 20.60 -7.96 -0.82
CA MET A 165 21.38 -7.17 -1.79
C MET A 165 22.79 -6.84 -1.27
N ILE A 166 22.90 -6.33 -0.05
CA ILE A 166 24.18 -5.99 0.58
C ILE A 166 24.35 -6.62 1.97
N CYS A 167 23.38 -7.40 2.44
CA CYS A 167 23.29 -7.99 3.77
C CYS A 167 23.23 -6.95 4.90
N SER A 168 22.41 -7.23 5.91
CA SER A 168 22.34 -6.41 7.11
C SER A 168 23.40 -6.82 8.15
N GLY A 169 23.63 -5.94 9.11
CA GLY A 169 24.41 -6.19 10.32
C GLY A 169 23.86 -5.41 11.51
N ARG A 170 24.20 -5.84 12.73
CA ARG A 170 23.73 -5.24 13.99
C ARG A 170 24.86 -4.58 14.80
N ASP A 171 26.02 -4.39 14.18
CA ASP A 171 27.16 -3.76 14.83
C ASP A 171 26.83 -2.32 15.24
N LYS A 172 27.34 -1.92 16.40
CA LYS A 172 27.26 -0.56 16.91
C LYS A 172 28.54 0.20 16.64
N ILE A 173 28.43 1.51 16.47
CA ILE A 173 29.56 2.43 16.31
C ILE A 173 29.53 3.36 17.52
N GLU A 174 30.26 2.97 18.56
CA GLU A 174 30.23 3.61 19.88
C GLU A 174 31.63 4.01 20.38
N THR A 175 32.70 3.30 19.98
CA THR A 175 34.05 3.60 20.47
C THR A 175 34.80 4.59 19.56
N PRO A 176 35.74 5.39 20.10
CA PRO A 176 36.57 6.30 19.30
C PRO A 176 37.28 5.61 18.13
N GLU A 177 37.73 4.37 18.31
CA GLU A 177 38.38 3.56 17.27
C GLU A 177 37.41 3.21 16.15
N GLN A 178 36.16 2.86 16.48
CA GLN A 178 35.11 2.56 15.50
C GLN A 178 34.72 3.82 14.70
N PHE A 179 34.60 4.97 15.37
CA PHE A 179 34.39 6.25 14.68
C PHE A 179 35.55 6.57 13.74
N LYS A 180 36.79 6.34 14.18
CA LYS A 180 37.98 6.58 13.35
C LYS A 180 38.03 5.64 12.14
N GLN A 181 37.67 4.37 12.30
CA GLN A 181 37.55 3.42 11.19
C GLN A 181 36.52 3.84 10.14
N ALA A 182 35.36 4.34 10.58
CA ALA A 182 34.35 4.89 9.68
C ALA A 182 34.86 6.16 8.97
N GLU A 183 35.49 7.08 9.71
CA GLU A 183 36.13 8.29 9.15
C GLU A 183 37.16 7.94 8.08
N ASP A 184 38.06 7.00 8.36
CA ASP A 184 39.11 6.59 7.43
C ASP A 184 38.52 6.01 6.15
N THR A 185 37.44 5.23 6.27
CA THR A 185 36.74 4.64 5.12
C THR A 185 36.08 5.72 4.25
N VAL A 186 35.27 6.60 4.84
CA VAL A 186 34.56 7.64 4.07
C VAL A 186 35.53 8.66 3.47
N THR A 187 36.64 8.95 4.15
CA THR A 187 37.70 9.84 3.64
C THR A 187 38.47 9.20 2.49
N LYS A 188 38.86 7.93 2.64
CA LYS A 188 39.55 7.17 1.58
C LYS A 188 38.71 7.05 0.31
N MET A 189 37.40 6.88 0.47
CA MET A 189 36.46 6.80 -0.65
C MET A 189 36.00 8.18 -1.15
N ASP A 190 36.34 9.25 -0.43
CA ASP A 190 35.91 10.63 -0.73
C ASP A 190 34.38 10.74 -0.85
N LEU A 191 33.65 10.17 0.10
CA LEU A 191 32.18 10.17 0.09
C LEU A 191 31.61 11.55 0.39
N ASP A 192 30.60 11.96 -0.37
CA ASP A 192 29.77 13.13 -0.10
C ASP A 192 28.67 12.82 0.90
N GLY A 193 28.13 11.60 0.85
CA GLY A 193 27.01 11.16 1.67
C GLY A 193 27.11 9.71 2.12
N LEU A 194 26.58 9.43 3.31
CA LEU A 194 26.39 8.08 3.85
C LEU A 194 24.95 7.94 4.36
N VAL A 195 24.18 7.05 3.74
CA VAL A 195 22.79 6.76 4.12
C VAL A 195 22.72 5.49 4.96
N VAL A 196 22.28 5.62 6.21
CA VAL A 196 22.10 4.52 7.15
C VAL A 196 20.63 4.14 7.21
N ILE A 197 20.28 3.01 6.59
CA ILE A 197 18.91 2.53 6.48
C ILE A 197 18.69 1.48 7.57
N GLY A 198 17.88 1.80 8.59
CA GLY A 198 17.84 0.93 9.76
C GLY A 198 16.81 1.29 10.83
N GLY A 199 16.81 0.51 11.91
CA GLY A 199 15.92 0.72 13.07
C GLY A 199 16.38 1.85 13.98
N ASP A 200 15.88 1.84 15.21
CA ASP A 200 16.17 2.81 16.27
C ASP A 200 17.67 2.85 16.61
N ASP A 201 18.27 1.68 16.88
CA ASP A 201 19.71 1.54 17.11
C ASP A 201 20.54 2.05 15.92
N SER A 202 20.07 1.77 14.70
CA SER A 202 20.76 2.16 13.47
C SER A 202 20.72 3.67 13.23
N ASN A 203 19.58 4.31 13.48
CA ASN A 203 19.46 5.76 13.37
C ASN A 203 20.20 6.47 14.52
N THR A 204 20.34 5.82 15.69
CA THR A 204 21.22 6.29 16.76
C THR A 204 22.69 6.28 16.30
N ASN A 205 23.17 5.20 15.68
CA ASN A 205 24.49 5.16 15.06
C ASN A 205 24.65 6.25 13.98
N ALA A 206 23.62 6.50 13.18
CA ALA A 206 23.63 7.54 12.16
C ALA A 206 23.79 8.94 12.78
N CYS A 207 23.05 9.26 13.85
CA CYS A 207 23.17 10.52 14.58
C CYS A 207 24.56 10.67 15.23
N LEU A 208 25.09 9.63 15.86
CA LEU A 208 26.42 9.66 16.48
C LEU A 208 27.53 9.89 15.43
N LEU A 209 27.45 9.21 14.28
CA LEU A 209 28.36 9.43 13.15
C LEU A 209 28.23 10.83 12.58
N ALA A 210 27.01 11.33 12.40
CA ALA A 210 26.75 12.67 11.88
C ALA A 210 27.36 13.75 12.79
N GLU A 211 27.21 13.59 14.10
CA GLU A 211 27.76 14.50 15.11
C GLU A 211 29.29 14.50 15.07
N TYR A 212 29.88 13.29 15.02
CA TYR A 212 31.33 13.12 14.93
C TYR A 212 31.91 13.75 13.65
N PHE A 213 31.32 13.46 12.48
CA PHE A 213 31.77 14.00 11.19
C PHE A 213 31.63 15.51 11.12
N ARG A 214 30.52 16.06 11.66
CA ARG A 214 30.29 17.50 11.69
C ARG A 214 31.24 18.22 12.64
N GLY A 215 31.48 17.67 13.84
CA GLY A 215 32.45 18.21 14.79
C GLY A 215 33.89 18.24 14.24
N LYS A 216 34.19 17.39 13.25
CA LYS A 216 35.47 17.38 12.51
C LYS A 216 35.45 18.16 11.20
N ASN A 217 34.37 18.86 10.87
CA ASN A 217 34.18 19.58 9.61
C ASN A 217 34.42 18.70 8.37
N MET A 218 34.01 17.43 8.44
CA MET A 218 34.15 16.52 7.31
C MET A 218 33.18 16.88 6.18
N LYS A 219 33.58 16.55 4.95
CA LYS A 219 32.76 16.68 3.74
C LYS A 219 31.53 15.78 3.81
N THR A 220 31.72 14.53 4.25
CA THR A 220 30.68 13.49 4.25
C THR A 220 29.53 13.84 5.17
N ARG A 221 28.31 13.87 4.64
CA ARG A 221 27.07 14.01 5.40
C ARG A 221 26.47 12.64 5.70
N VAL A 222 25.89 12.46 6.88
CA VAL A 222 25.24 11.19 7.27
C VAL A 222 23.74 11.41 7.35
N ILE A 223 22.97 10.52 6.73
CA ILE A 223 21.50 10.57 6.66
C ILE A 223 20.96 9.26 7.24
N GLY A 224 20.10 9.36 8.25
CA GLY A 224 19.33 8.22 8.76
C GLY A 224 18.05 8.02 7.95
N CYS A 225 17.75 6.78 7.56
CA CYS A 225 16.50 6.39 6.92
C CYS A 225 15.75 5.40 7.84
N PRO A 226 14.67 5.84 8.51
CA PRO A 226 13.94 5.01 9.47
C PRO A 226 13.27 3.79 8.82
N LYS A 227 13.64 2.62 9.32
CA LYS A 227 13.16 1.30 8.92
C LYS A 227 12.80 0.50 10.15
N THR A 228 11.54 0.16 10.31
CA THR A 228 11.12 -0.78 11.35
C THR A 228 9.77 -1.39 10.99
N ILE A 229 9.58 -2.65 11.34
CA ILE A 229 8.25 -3.26 11.30
C ILE A 229 7.46 -2.93 12.56
N ASP A 230 8.11 -2.46 13.62
CA ASP A 230 7.52 -2.25 14.95
C ASP A 230 6.65 -0.97 14.99
N GLY A 231 6.82 -0.06 14.03
CA GLY A 231 6.02 1.17 13.91
C GLY A 231 6.26 2.18 15.03
N ASP A 232 7.41 2.09 15.68
CA ASP A 232 7.84 2.84 16.86
C ASP A 232 8.76 4.04 16.53
N LEU A 233 9.26 4.13 15.29
CA LEU A 233 10.00 5.29 14.78
C LEU A 233 9.08 6.28 14.07
N LYS A 234 8.27 7.00 14.85
CA LYS A 234 7.32 8.00 14.34
C LYS A 234 7.77 9.43 14.63
N SER A 235 7.67 10.29 13.62
CA SER A 235 7.77 11.74 13.75
C SER A 235 6.76 12.43 12.84
N LYS A 236 6.72 13.76 12.87
CA LYS A 236 5.88 14.54 11.96
C LYS A 236 6.22 14.27 10.49
N GLU A 237 7.50 14.04 10.20
CA GLU A 237 8.05 13.76 8.87
C GLU A 237 7.97 12.27 8.51
N VAL A 238 8.00 11.38 9.50
CA VAL A 238 7.90 9.93 9.33
C VAL A 238 6.66 9.41 10.07
N PRO A 239 5.46 9.55 9.49
CA PRO A 239 4.22 9.10 10.13
C PRO A 239 4.14 7.57 10.22
N THR A 240 4.82 6.86 9.32
CA THR A 240 4.95 5.41 9.34
C THR A 240 6.30 5.01 8.75
N SER A 241 6.94 4.01 9.34
CA SER A 241 8.16 3.41 8.81
C SER A 241 7.84 2.43 7.70
N PHE A 242 8.71 2.35 6.69
CA PHE A 242 8.58 1.28 5.71
C PHE A 242 8.80 -0.08 6.38
N GLY A 243 8.04 -1.07 5.93
CA GLY A 243 7.98 -2.41 6.54
C GLY A 243 6.81 -2.62 7.50
N PHE A 244 6.36 -1.60 8.24
CA PHE A 244 5.24 -1.71 9.20
C PHE A 244 3.94 -2.15 8.53
N ASP A 245 3.46 -1.38 7.55
CA ASP A 245 2.21 -1.67 6.82
C ASP A 245 2.24 -3.05 6.15
N THR A 246 3.36 -3.41 5.52
CA THR A 246 3.52 -4.71 4.88
C THR A 246 3.46 -5.85 5.89
N ALA A 247 4.15 -5.73 7.04
CA ALA A 247 4.12 -6.72 8.10
C ALA A 247 2.71 -6.89 8.67
N CYS A 248 2.03 -5.78 9.02
CA CYS A 248 0.67 -5.80 9.56
C CYS A 248 -0.33 -6.46 8.60
N LYS A 249 -0.25 -6.18 7.29
CA LYS A 249 -1.12 -6.82 6.29
C LYS A 249 -0.93 -8.34 6.25
N ILE A 250 0.33 -8.81 6.21
CA ILE A 250 0.63 -10.26 6.16
C ILE A 250 0.22 -10.96 7.46
N TYR A 251 0.52 -10.35 8.61
CA TYR A 251 0.11 -10.89 9.91
C TYR A 251 -1.41 -10.95 10.05
N SER A 252 -2.12 -9.91 9.61
CA SER A 252 -3.59 -9.88 9.66
C SER A 252 -4.22 -10.94 8.77
N GLU A 253 -3.67 -11.18 7.58
CA GLU A 253 -4.11 -12.27 6.71
C GLU A 253 -3.94 -13.64 7.40
N MET A 254 -2.77 -13.90 7.99
CA MET A 254 -2.51 -15.14 8.72
C MET A 254 -3.43 -15.31 9.93
N ILE A 255 -3.61 -14.25 10.73
CA ILE A 255 -4.51 -14.24 11.88
C ILE A 255 -5.95 -14.52 11.44
N GLY A 256 -6.43 -13.84 10.40
CA GLY A 256 -7.78 -14.04 9.86
C GLY A 256 -8.02 -15.49 9.42
N ASN A 257 -7.04 -16.12 8.77
CA ASN A 257 -7.10 -17.53 8.40
C ASN A 257 -7.19 -18.46 9.63
N VAL A 258 -6.40 -18.19 10.67
CA VAL A 258 -6.44 -18.95 11.93
C VAL A 258 -7.77 -18.75 12.67
N MET A 259 -8.36 -17.55 12.62
CA MET A 259 -9.68 -17.28 13.19
C MET A 259 -10.79 -18.06 12.49
N ILE A 260 -10.72 -18.23 11.17
CA ILE A 260 -11.66 -19.06 10.41
C ILE A 260 -11.59 -20.51 10.87
N ASP A 261 -10.40 -21.07 11.04
CA ASP A 261 -10.19 -22.43 11.53
C ASP A 261 -10.75 -22.61 12.96
N ALA A 262 -10.41 -21.70 13.88
CA ALA A 262 -10.90 -21.70 15.26
C ALA A 262 -12.42 -21.74 15.31
N ARG A 263 -13.08 -20.87 14.52
CA ARG A 263 -14.53 -20.76 14.46
C ARG A 263 -15.18 -21.99 13.85
N SER A 264 -14.59 -22.53 12.78
CA SER A 264 -15.15 -23.69 12.08
C SER A 264 -15.10 -24.95 12.95
N THR A 265 -14.07 -25.09 13.77
CA THR A 265 -13.87 -26.26 14.63
C THR A 265 -14.54 -26.12 16.00
N GLY A 266 -14.64 -24.90 16.56
CA GLY A 266 -15.33 -24.62 17.82
C GLY A 266 -14.71 -25.27 19.08
N LYS A 267 -13.50 -25.83 18.98
CA LYS A 267 -12.86 -26.65 20.03
C LYS A 267 -11.54 -26.10 20.56
N TYR A 268 -10.79 -25.35 19.76
CA TYR A 268 -9.43 -24.92 20.08
C TYR A 268 -9.33 -23.40 20.20
N TYR A 269 -8.46 -22.94 21.10
CA TYR A 269 -8.00 -21.56 21.15
C TYR A 269 -6.63 -21.49 20.48
N HIS A 270 -6.47 -20.56 19.54
CA HIS A 270 -5.20 -20.27 18.91
C HIS A 270 -4.60 -19.00 19.50
N PHE A 271 -3.34 -19.07 19.91
CA PHE A 271 -2.58 -17.92 20.39
C PHE A 271 -1.57 -17.51 19.32
N VAL A 272 -1.78 -16.36 18.68
CA VAL A 272 -0.88 -15.84 17.65
C VAL A 272 0.05 -14.82 18.29
N ARG A 273 1.33 -15.17 18.43
CA ARG A 273 2.37 -14.26 18.90
C ARG A 273 2.93 -13.46 17.73
N LEU A 274 2.83 -12.14 17.82
CA LEU A 274 3.37 -11.22 16.82
C LEU A 274 4.76 -10.68 17.20
N MET A 275 5.47 -10.15 16.21
CA MET A 275 6.66 -9.31 16.43
C MET A 275 6.22 -7.91 16.92
N GLY A 276 7.16 -6.96 17.14
CA GLY A 276 6.84 -5.63 17.70
C GLY A 276 7.79 -5.18 18.82
N ARG A 277 8.71 -6.05 19.25
CA ARG A 277 9.63 -5.81 20.38
C ARG A 277 8.89 -5.33 21.63
N ALA A 278 9.06 -4.06 22.00
CA ALA A 278 8.46 -3.46 23.19
C ALA A 278 7.15 -2.73 22.89
N ALA A 279 6.95 -2.24 21.66
CA ALA A 279 5.77 -1.49 21.26
C ALA A 279 4.70 -2.42 20.69
N SER A 280 3.45 -2.29 21.15
CA SER A 280 2.37 -3.14 20.66
C SER A 280 1.69 -2.63 19.39
N HIS A 281 2.29 -1.70 18.64
CA HIS A 281 1.66 -1.12 17.45
C HIS A 281 1.31 -2.16 16.39
N ILE A 282 2.19 -3.14 16.12
CA ILE A 282 1.88 -4.24 15.19
C ILE A 282 0.66 -5.02 15.69
N THR A 283 0.66 -5.37 16.98
CA THR A 283 -0.41 -6.15 17.60
C THR A 283 -1.74 -5.42 17.52
N LEU A 284 -1.75 -4.13 17.86
CA LEU A 284 -2.94 -3.29 17.80
C LEU A 284 -3.46 -3.14 16.38
N GLU A 285 -2.58 -2.89 15.41
CA GLU A 285 -2.96 -2.77 14.00
C GLU A 285 -3.54 -4.08 13.48
N CYS A 286 -2.89 -5.22 13.74
CA CYS A 286 -3.40 -6.53 13.33
C CYS A 286 -4.74 -6.85 14.01
N ALA A 287 -4.87 -6.50 15.28
CA ALA A 287 -6.09 -6.72 16.04
C ALA A 287 -7.25 -5.84 15.54
N LEU A 288 -6.98 -4.60 15.13
CA LEU A 288 -7.96 -3.74 14.46
C LEU A 288 -8.39 -4.32 13.10
N GLN A 289 -7.43 -4.85 12.34
CA GLN A 289 -7.68 -5.47 11.06
C GLN A 289 -8.24 -6.89 11.14
N THR A 290 -8.41 -7.50 12.31
CA THR A 290 -8.91 -8.89 12.39
C THR A 290 -9.99 -9.10 13.44
N HIS A 291 -10.10 -8.19 14.40
CA HIS A 291 -11.01 -8.23 15.53
C HIS A 291 -10.98 -9.57 16.30
N PRO A 292 -9.81 -10.02 16.79
CA PRO A 292 -9.72 -11.26 17.55
C PRO A 292 -10.53 -11.17 18.85
N ASN A 293 -10.89 -12.32 19.43
CA ASN A 293 -11.66 -12.37 20.68
C ASN A 293 -10.92 -11.69 21.85
N ILE A 294 -9.60 -11.80 21.88
CA ILE A 294 -8.72 -11.23 22.91
C ILE A 294 -7.48 -10.67 22.20
N THR A 295 -7.08 -9.46 22.59
CA THR A 295 -5.80 -8.86 22.22
C THR A 295 -5.02 -8.64 23.51
N ILE A 296 -3.73 -9.00 23.52
CA ILE A 296 -2.85 -8.82 24.68
C ILE A 296 -1.71 -7.91 24.24
N ILE A 297 -1.58 -6.76 24.89
CA ILE A 297 -0.52 -5.78 24.61
C ILE A 297 0.39 -5.60 25.84
N GLY A 298 1.68 -5.38 25.60
CA GLY A 298 2.67 -5.27 26.67
C GLY A 298 2.40 -4.11 27.63
N GLU A 299 1.84 -3.03 27.12
CA GLU A 299 1.50 -1.80 27.84
C GLU A 299 0.40 -2.06 28.90
N GLU A 300 -0.64 -2.83 28.57
CA GLU A 300 -1.71 -3.23 29.51
C GLU A 300 -1.19 -4.23 30.55
N VAL A 301 -0.41 -5.23 30.11
CA VAL A 301 0.14 -6.26 31.01
C VAL A 301 1.08 -5.65 32.06
N THR A 302 1.87 -4.64 31.69
CA THR A 302 2.81 -3.97 32.60
C THR A 302 2.11 -3.16 33.70
N LEU A 303 0.91 -2.66 33.42
CA LEU A 303 0.11 -1.85 34.36
C LEU A 303 -0.70 -2.70 35.37
N ALA A 304 -0.53 -4.04 35.36
CA ALA A 304 -1.31 -5.01 36.15
C ALA A 304 -2.84 -4.97 35.92
N GLU A 305 -3.30 -4.18 34.97
CA GLU A 305 -4.65 -4.17 34.47
C GLU A 305 -4.71 -4.99 33.18
N VAL A 306 -4.84 -6.32 33.31
CA VAL A 306 -5.34 -7.14 32.20
C VAL A 306 -6.84 -6.80 32.05
N GLN A 307 -7.12 -5.60 31.55
CA GLN A 307 -8.42 -5.26 31.03
C GLN A 307 -8.57 -6.04 29.73
N VAL A 308 -9.60 -6.88 29.64
CA VAL A 308 -10.06 -7.42 28.36
C VAL A 308 -10.65 -6.24 27.59
N SER A 309 -9.79 -5.45 26.92
CA SER A 309 -10.24 -4.33 26.11
C SER A 309 -10.85 -4.89 24.82
N ARG A 310 -12.19 -4.83 24.72
CA ARG A 310 -12.85 -4.91 23.41
C ARG A 310 -12.42 -3.66 22.66
N ILE A 311 -11.65 -3.86 21.59
CA ILE A 311 -10.99 -2.79 20.84
C ILE A 311 -12.00 -1.70 20.46
N GLY A 312 -11.81 -0.51 21.02
CA GLY A 312 -12.56 0.71 20.73
C GLY A 312 -11.68 1.80 20.12
N HIS A 313 -10.71 1.43 19.28
CA HIS A 313 -9.91 2.40 18.52
C HIS A 313 -10.40 2.46 17.07
N ALA A 314 -10.74 3.66 16.61
CA ALA A 314 -11.28 3.89 15.28
C ALA A 314 -10.20 3.67 14.21
N LEU A 315 -10.60 3.12 13.05
CA LEU A 315 -9.76 3.10 11.85
C LEU A 315 -9.33 4.54 11.48
N PRO A 316 -8.17 4.75 10.85
CA PRO A 316 -7.85 6.04 10.26
C PRO A 316 -8.83 6.35 9.14
N LEU A 317 -9.93 7.01 9.49
CA LEU A 317 -10.90 7.48 8.52
C LEU A 317 -10.29 8.64 7.70
N PRO A 318 -10.70 8.81 6.43
CA PRO A 318 -10.38 10.02 5.67
C PRO A 318 -10.65 11.27 6.51
N SER A 319 -9.84 12.31 6.35
CA SER A 319 -9.88 13.52 7.22
C SER A 319 -11.28 14.11 7.36
N VAL A 320 -12.10 14.05 6.30
CA VAL A 320 -13.49 14.51 6.30
C VAL A 320 -14.38 13.80 7.31
N PHE A 321 -14.10 12.55 7.65
CA PHE A 321 -14.85 11.75 8.63
C PHE A 321 -14.27 11.84 10.05
N LYS A 322 -13.15 12.55 10.25
CA LYS A 322 -12.57 12.79 11.58
C LYS A 322 -13.25 13.94 12.32
N SER A 323 -14.18 14.63 11.64
CA SER A 323 -14.91 15.78 12.13
C SER A 323 -16.34 15.69 11.61
N PRO A 324 -17.29 16.45 12.19
CA PRO A 324 -18.55 16.75 11.53
C PRO A 324 -18.34 17.09 10.05
N PHE A 325 -19.21 16.59 9.17
CA PHE A 325 -19.17 16.93 7.75
C PHE A 325 -20.56 17.30 7.27
N THR A 326 -20.59 18.12 6.22
CA THR A 326 -21.81 18.46 5.48
C THR A 326 -21.71 17.93 4.06
N ILE A 327 -22.88 17.67 3.46
CA ILE A 327 -22.98 17.34 2.05
C ILE A 327 -23.29 18.64 1.31
N VAL A 328 -22.42 18.99 0.35
CA VAL A 328 -22.62 20.14 -0.54
C VAL A 328 -22.67 19.69 -1.99
N ASP A 329 -23.34 20.48 -2.81
CA ASP A 329 -23.36 20.27 -4.26
C ASP A 329 -21.98 20.57 -4.86
N GLY A 330 -21.43 19.59 -5.55
CA GLY A 330 -20.22 19.69 -6.35
C GLY A 330 -20.51 20.02 -7.81
N ALA A 331 -19.50 19.81 -8.66
CA ALA A 331 -19.67 19.99 -10.09
C ALA A 331 -20.77 19.06 -10.65
N PRO A 332 -21.54 19.51 -11.66
CA PRO A 332 -22.47 18.66 -12.40
C PRO A 332 -21.79 17.39 -12.90
N SER A 333 -22.51 16.27 -12.83
CA SER A 333 -22.05 15.02 -13.39
C SER A 333 -21.78 15.16 -14.89
N SER A 334 -20.69 14.56 -15.35
CA SER A 334 -20.28 14.55 -16.76
C SER A 334 -19.85 13.14 -17.15
N ALA A 335 -19.95 12.84 -18.45
CA ALA A 335 -19.48 11.57 -19.00
C ALA A 335 -18.05 11.71 -19.54
N ALA A 336 -17.23 10.68 -19.35
CA ALA A 336 -15.89 10.61 -19.92
C ALA A 336 -15.88 10.53 -21.46
N GLY A 337 -16.98 10.05 -22.06
CA GLY A 337 -17.19 9.98 -23.51
C GLY A 337 -18.67 9.78 -23.84
N ASN A 338 -19.06 9.93 -25.11
CA ASN A 338 -20.44 9.74 -25.59
C ASN A 338 -21.50 10.54 -24.80
N SER A 339 -21.16 11.77 -24.42
CA SER A 339 -21.98 12.61 -23.52
C SER A 339 -23.43 12.78 -23.99
N GLU A 340 -23.66 12.95 -25.29
CA GLU A 340 -25.02 13.10 -25.84
C GLU A 340 -25.86 11.82 -25.72
N GLU A 341 -25.26 10.66 -25.94
CA GLU A 341 -25.96 9.37 -25.82
C GLU A 341 -26.24 9.04 -24.36
N ILE A 342 -25.26 9.27 -23.49
CA ILE A 342 -25.41 9.05 -22.04
C ILE A 342 -26.46 10.01 -21.47
N ALA A 343 -26.49 11.28 -21.88
CA ALA A 343 -27.52 12.22 -21.46
C ALA A 343 -28.94 11.78 -21.87
N LYS A 344 -29.09 11.12 -23.03
CA LYS A 344 -30.38 10.55 -23.47
C LYS A 344 -30.78 9.32 -22.65
N LEU A 345 -29.82 8.51 -22.21
CA LEU A 345 -30.07 7.33 -21.39
C LEU A 345 -30.39 7.68 -19.93
N PHE A 346 -29.84 8.79 -19.42
CA PHE A 346 -29.98 9.19 -18.02
C PHE A 346 -30.51 10.63 -17.86
N PRO A 347 -31.70 10.97 -18.39
CA PRO A 347 -32.21 12.34 -18.37
C PRO A 347 -32.46 12.91 -16.97
N ASN A 348 -32.65 12.05 -15.95
CA ASN A 348 -32.88 12.49 -14.57
C ASN A 348 -31.60 12.56 -13.72
N LEU A 349 -30.54 11.84 -14.10
CA LEU A 349 -29.24 11.82 -13.38
C LEU A 349 -28.14 12.65 -14.05
N TYR A 350 -28.12 12.72 -15.38
CA TYR A 350 -27.07 13.43 -16.12
C TYR A 350 -27.13 14.93 -15.82
N GLY A 351 -25.98 15.54 -15.53
CA GLY A 351 -25.86 16.95 -15.18
C GLY A 351 -26.34 17.31 -13.77
N GLN A 352 -26.81 16.34 -12.97
CA GLN A 352 -27.10 16.58 -11.55
C GLN A 352 -25.80 16.83 -10.78
N PRO A 353 -25.81 17.69 -9.76
CA PRO A 353 -24.61 17.96 -8.96
C PRO A 353 -24.13 16.68 -8.25
N SER A 354 -22.81 16.51 -8.22
CA SER A 354 -22.18 15.51 -7.37
C SER A 354 -22.36 15.87 -5.89
N ALA A 355 -22.45 14.87 -5.01
CA ALA A 355 -22.47 15.10 -3.57
C ALA A 355 -21.03 15.10 -3.03
N LEU A 356 -20.57 16.25 -2.52
CA LEU A 356 -19.24 16.39 -1.91
C LEU A 356 -19.37 16.43 -0.40
N LEU A 357 -18.52 15.66 0.28
CA LEU A 357 -18.37 15.71 1.73
C LEU A 357 -17.34 16.78 2.07
N VAL A 358 -17.73 17.77 2.85
CA VAL A 358 -16.85 18.86 3.31
C VAL A 358 -16.85 18.87 4.83
N SER A 359 -15.66 18.94 5.43
CA SER A 359 -15.53 19.05 6.89
C SER A 359 -16.19 20.33 7.38
N ASP A 360 -17.12 20.20 8.31
CA ASP A 360 -17.78 21.32 8.94
C ASP A 360 -16.83 21.94 9.96
N GLN A 361 -16.57 23.24 9.85
CA GLN A 361 -15.79 23.99 10.86
C GLN A 361 -16.66 24.43 12.03
N SER A 362 -17.97 24.26 11.95
CA SER A 362 -18.89 24.46 13.06
C SER A 362 -19.05 23.17 13.87
N ASN A 363 -19.04 23.28 15.20
CA ASN A 363 -19.05 22.14 16.13
C ASN A 363 -20.44 21.46 16.26
N ASP A 364 -21.37 21.75 15.34
CA ASP A 364 -22.76 21.30 15.37
C ASP A 364 -22.98 20.16 14.37
N ALA A 365 -22.30 19.03 14.57
CA ALA A 365 -22.77 17.78 13.95
C ALA A 365 -24.14 17.43 14.52
N VAL A 366 -25.20 17.70 13.78
CA VAL A 366 -26.50 17.09 14.05
C VAL A 366 -26.39 15.63 13.62
N LEU A 367 -26.15 14.73 14.59
CA LEU A 367 -26.43 13.31 14.41
C LEU A 367 -27.91 13.19 14.02
N SER A 368 -28.15 12.71 12.81
CA SER A 368 -29.51 12.46 12.35
C SER A 368 -30.10 11.31 13.16
N ASP A 369 -31.09 11.61 14.01
CA ASP A 369 -31.93 10.59 14.68
C ASP A 369 -32.83 9.81 13.69
N GLN A 370 -32.71 10.07 12.38
CA GLN A 370 -33.44 9.36 11.36
C GLN A 370 -32.94 7.91 11.25
N LYS A 371 -33.84 6.97 11.55
CA LYS A 371 -33.64 5.54 11.31
C LYS A 371 -33.73 5.27 9.82
N LEU A 372 -32.71 4.65 9.27
CA LEU A 372 -32.61 4.31 7.85
C LEU A 372 -32.82 2.81 7.65
N LYS A 373 -33.47 2.45 6.55
CA LYS A 373 -33.50 1.09 6.01
C LYS A 373 -32.67 1.04 4.75
N VAL A 374 -31.55 0.34 4.83
CA VAL A 374 -30.55 0.29 3.75
C VAL A 374 -30.46 -1.13 3.21
N GLY A 375 -30.48 -1.28 1.89
CA GLY A 375 -30.22 -2.54 1.20
C GLY A 375 -28.78 -2.59 0.64
N VAL A 376 -28.19 -3.78 0.55
CA VAL A 376 -26.92 -4.01 -0.12
C VAL A 376 -26.96 -5.24 -1.02
N VAL A 377 -26.37 -5.13 -2.20
CA VAL A 377 -26.26 -6.18 -3.22
C VAL A 377 -24.79 -6.39 -3.58
N LEU A 378 -24.32 -7.63 -3.55
CA LEU A 378 -23.03 -8.02 -4.12
C LEU A 378 -23.23 -8.55 -5.54
N SER A 379 -22.67 -7.89 -6.56
CA SER A 379 -22.92 -8.22 -7.97
C SER A 379 -21.61 -8.34 -8.77
N GLY A 380 -21.51 -9.38 -9.60
CA GLY A 380 -20.39 -9.62 -10.51
C GLY A 380 -19.39 -10.69 -10.04
N GLY A 381 -18.16 -10.63 -10.60
CA GLY A 381 -17.06 -11.47 -10.15
C GLY A 381 -16.62 -11.14 -8.73
N GLN A 382 -16.21 -12.16 -7.98
CA GLN A 382 -15.77 -12.02 -6.59
C GLN A 382 -14.45 -11.25 -6.53
N ALA A 383 -14.27 -10.43 -5.48
CA ALA A 383 -13.02 -9.71 -5.21
C ALA A 383 -12.80 -9.65 -3.69
N PRO A 384 -11.55 -9.55 -3.21
CA PRO A 384 -11.29 -9.22 -1.81
C PRO A 384 -11.86 -7.84 -1.47
N GLY A 385 -12.30 -7.66 -0.22
CA GLY A 385 -12.85 -6.39 0.29
C GLY A 385 -14.38 -6.26 0.23
N GLY A 386 -15.11 -7.15 -0.45
CA GLY A 386 -16.58 -7.06 -0.53
C GLY A 386 -17.28 -7.13 0.84
N HIS A 387 -16.84 -8.04 1.70
CA HIS A 387 -17.34 -8.11 3.07
C HIS A 387 -16.98 -6.86 3.86
N ASN A 388 -15.76 -6.34 3.72
CA ASN A 388 -15.31 -5.13 4.41
C ASN A 388 -16.17 -3.91 4.09
N VAL A 389 -16.62 -3.75 2.83
CA VAL A 389 -17.56 -2.69 2.46
C VAL A 389 -18.89 -2.85 3.21
N ILE A 390 -19.44 -4.07 3.26
CA ILE A 390 -20.69 -4.32 4.01
C ILE A 390 -20.50 -4.09 5.51
N CYS A 391 -19.38 -4.54 6.09
CA CYS A 391 -19.04 -4.28 7.48
C CYS A 391 -18.93 -2.79 7.78
N GLY A 392 -18.28 -2.02 6.91
CA GLY A 392 -18.17 -0.56 7.05
C GLY A 392 -19.51 0.15 6.99
N ILE A 393 -20.41 -0.26 6.08
CA ILE A 393 -21.80 0.26 6.03
C ILE A 393 -22.54 -0.09 7.33
N PHE A 394 -22.40 -1.34 7.80
CA PHE A 394 -23.02 -1.77 9.04
C PHE A 394 -22.55 -0.95 10.25
N ASP A 395 -21.23 -0.80 10.41
CA ASP A 395 -20.62 -0.06 11.51
C ASP A 395 -21.05 1.40 11.51
N TYR A 396 -21.03 2.05 10.34
CA TYR A 396 -21.49 3.43 10.19
C TYR A 396 -22.95 3.60 10.62
N LEU A 397 -23.84 2.67 10.23
CA LEU A 397 -25.24 2.71 10.65
C LEU A 397 -25.41 2.49 12.16
N GLN A 398 -24.64 1.60 12.78
CA GLN A 398 -24.70 1.37 14.23
C GLN A 398 -24.17 2.56 15.04
N GLU A 399 -23.15 3.25 14.54
CA GLU A 399 -22.50 4.36 15.24
C GLU A 399 -23.30 5.67 15.07
N HIS A 400 -23.71 5.98 13.84
CA HIS A 400 -24.22 7.31 13.48
C HIS A 400 -25.72 7.38 13.17
N ALA A 401 -26.39 6.25 12.99
CA ALA A 401 -27.83 6.20 12.67
C ALA A 401 -28.53 5.11 13.49
N LYS A 402 -28.43 5.19 14.82
CA LYS A 402 -28.89 4.13 15.75
C LYS A 402 -30.34 3.73 15.50
N GLY A 403 -30.56 2.42 15.39
CA GLY A 403 -31.87 1.84 15.07
C GLY A 403 -32.15 1.73 13.57
N SER A 404 -31.18 2.06 12.72
CA SER A 404 -31.20 1.70 11.30
C SER A 404 -31.03 0.20 11.08
N THR A 405 -31.55 -0.30 9.96
CA THR A 405 -31.48 -1.72 9.58
C THR A 405 -30.78 -1.87 8.24
N LEU A 406 -29.84 -2.82 8.17
CA LEU A 406 -29.15 -3.18 6.94
C LEU A 406 -29.65 -4.54 6.43
N PHE A 407 -30.04 -4.60 5.17
CA PHE A 407 -30.52 -5.81 4.50
C PHE A 407 -29.56 -6.22 3.38
N GLY A 408 -29.19 -7.49 3.35
CA GLY A 408 -28.39 -8.07 2.27
C GLY A 408 -29.26 -8.87 1.30
N PHE A 409 -29.29 -8.46 0.03
CA PHE A 409 -30.00 -9.20 -1.02
C PHE A 409 -29.17 -10.39 -1.50
N ARG A 410 -29.76 -11.59 -1.42
CA ARG A 410 -29.01 -12.83 -1.64
C ARG A 410 -28.87 -13.17 -3.12
N GLY A 411 -27.66 -13.56 -3.52
CA GLY A 411 -27.38 -14.02 -4.88
C GLY A 411 -27.35 -12.90 -5.92
N GLY A 412 -27.04 -11.67 -5.52
CA GLY A 412 -26.87 -10.54 -6.43
C GLY A 412 -28.18 -9.88 -6.88
N PRO A 413 -28.22 -9.28 -8.09
CA PRO A 413 -29.38 -8.52 -8.56
C PRO A 413 -30.67 -9.33 -8.66
N ALA A 414 -30.59 -10.65 -8.88
CA ALA A 414 -31.78 -11.51 -8.76
C ALA A 414 -32.42 -11.49 -7.36
N GLY A 415 -31.63 -11.29 -6.31
CA GLY A 415 -32.11 -11.19 -4.94
C GLY A 415 -33.03 -10.00 -4.73
N ILE A 416 -32.68 -8.83 -5.29
CA ILE A 416 -33.56 -7.65 -5.22
C ILE A 416 -34.80 -7.81 -6.08
N MET A 417 -34.70 -8.36 -7.30
CA MET A 417 -35.90 -8.58 -8.15
C MET A 417 -36.88 -9.58 -7.54
N LYS A 418 -36.37 -10.61 -6.84
CA LYS A 418 -37.21 -11.67 -6.24
C LYS A 418 -37.59 -11.39 -4.78
N GLY A 419 -37.12 -10.29 -4.19
CA GLY A 419 -37.31 -10.01 -2.76
C GLY A 419 -36.67 -11.04 -1.82
N ILE A 420 -35.54 -11.63 -2.23
CA ILE A 420 -34.78 -12.60 -1.41
C ILE A 420 -33.67 -11.86 -0.68
N TYR A 421 -33.85 -11.64 0.62
CA TYR A 421 -32.91 -10.89 1.45
C TYR A 421 -32.75 -11.51 2.84
N VAL A 422 -31.75 -11.04 3.56
CA VAL A 422 -31.51 -11.33 4.98
C VAL A 422 -31.20 -10.03 5.71
N GLU A 423 -31.64 -9.90 6.95
CA GLU A 423 -31.22 -8.80 7.82
C GLU A 423 -29.79 -9.06 8.30
N LEU A 424 -28.92 -8.07 8.13
CA LEU A 424 -27.51 -8.14 8.52
C LEU A 424 -27.37 -7.63 9.95
N THR A 425 -27.47 -8.55 10.92
CA THR A 425 -27.25 -8.26 12.35
C THR A 425 -25.76 -8.31 12.69
N SER A 426 -25.40 -7.81 13.89
CA SER A 426 -24.00 -7.87 14.38
C SER A 426 -23.45 -9.31 14.34
N ASP A 427 -24.20 -10.28 14.85
CA ASP A 427 -23.79 -11.69 14.88
C ASP A 427 -23.68 -12.30 13.48
N PHE A 428 -24.46 -11.79 12.51
CA PHE A 428 -24.38 -12.22 11.12
C PHE A 428 -23.16 -11.64 10.40
N VAL A 429 -22.85 -10.35 10.62
CA VAL A 429 -21.78 -9.62 9.91
C VAL A 429 -20.41 -9.93 10.47
N TYR A 430 -20.28 -10.01 11.80
CA TYR A 430 -19.01 -10.19 12.49
C TYR A 430 -18.17 -11.37 11.96
N PRO A 431 -18.76 -12.53 11.62
CA PRO A 431 -18.03 -13.64 11.03
C PRO A 431 -17.33 -13.36 9.69
N TYR A 432 -17.69 -12.32 8.95
CA TYR A 432 -17.14 -12.07 7.61
C TYR A 432 -16.11 -10.94 7.59
N ARG A 433 -15.82 -10.33 8.74
CA ARG A 433 -14.81 -9.27 8.85
C ARG A 433 -13.47 -9.78 8.37
N ASN A 434 -12.85 -9.00 7.46
CA ASN A 434 -11.51 -9.24 6.93
C ASN A 434 -11.35 -10.58 6.20
N GLN A 435 -12.47 -11.16 5.77
CA GLN A 435 -12.48 -12.29 4.86
C GLN A 435 -12.61 -11.78 3.43
N GLY A 436 -11.82 -12.33 2.52
CA GLY A 436 -12.06 -12.17 1.10
C GLY A 436 -13.36 -12.82 0.66
N GLY A 437 -13.76 -12.57 -0.59
CA GLY A 437 -14.93 -13.21 -1.18
C GLY A 437 -16.24 -12.49 -0.88
N PHE A 438 -17.30 -13.08 -1.43
CA PHE A 438 -18.65 -12.50 -1.54
C PHE A 438 -19.70 -13.45 -0.90
N ASN A 439 -19.26 -14.42 -0.10
CA ASN A 439 -20.10 -15.50 0.43
C ASN A 439 -21.03 -15.07 1.59
N MET A 440 -20.86 -13.87 2.15
CA MET A 440 -21.79 -13.32 3.16
C MET A 440 -23.25 -13.31 2.68
N ILE A 441 -23.48 -12.81 1.45
CA ILE A 441 -24.81 -12.78 0.83
C ILE A 441 -24.83 -13.41 -0.57
N CYS A 442 -23.71 -14.01 -0.98
CA CYS A 442 -23.47 -14.52 -2.34
C CYS A 442 -23.55 -13.40 -3.40
N SER A 443 -23.07 -13.71 -4.61
CA SER A 443 -23.12 -12.78 -5.72
C SER A 443 -23.84 -13.39 -6.93
N GLY A 444 -24.36 -12.52 -7.78
CA GLY A 444 -25.01 -12.86 -9.04
C GLY A 444 -24.53 -11.94 -10.16
N ARG A 445 -24.88 -12.28 -11.39
CA ARG A 445 -24.50 -11.50 -12.60
C ARG A 445 -25.70 -11.07 -13.43
N ASP A 446 -26.90 -11.13 -12.84
CA ASP A 446 -28.13 -10.77 -13.52
C ASP A 446 -28.13 -9.29 -13.89
N LYS A 447 -28.60 -8.98 -15.09
CA LYS A 447 -28.81 -7.61 -15.55
C LYS A 447 -30.25 -7.17 -15.27
N ILE A 448 -30.42 -5.90 -14.94
CA ILE A 448 -31.73 -5.25 -14.74
C ILE A 448 -31.92 -4.27 -15.90
N GLU A 449 -32.57 -4.74 -16.97
CA GLU A 449 -32.64 -4.02 -18.24
C GLU A 449 -34.08 -3.93 -18.78
N THR A 450 -34.98 -4.81 -18.32
CA THR A 450 -36.38 -4.85 -18.81
C THR A 450 -37.34 -4.12 -17.88
N PRO A 451 -38.44 -3.52 -18.39
CA PRO A 451 -39.46 -2.86 -17.57
C PRO A 451 -39.99 -3.74 -16.43
N GLU A 452 -40.18 -5.03 -16.69
CA GLU A 452 -40.64 -6.01 -15.69
C GLU A 452 -39.64 -6.17 -14.54
N GLN A 453 -38.34 -6.22 -14.84
CA GLN A 453 -37.28 -6.31 -13.83
C GLN A 453 -37.18 -5.04 -12.98
N PHE A 454 -37.32 -3.87 -13.60
CA PHE A 454 -37.37 -2.59 -12.86
C PHE A 454 -38.57 -2.55 -11.91
N LYS A 455 -39.74 -2.98 -12.38
CA LYS A 455 -40.95 -3.06 -11.57
C LYS A 455 -40.81 -4.04 -10.40
N GLN A 456 -40.19 -5.19 -10.62
CA GLN A 456 -39.88 -6.16 -9.56
C GLN A 456 -38.98 -5.58 -8.46
N ALA A 457 -37.94 -4.85 -8.87
CA ALA A 457 -37.07 -4.14 -7.93
C ALA A 457 -37.84 -3.04 -7.18
N GLU A 458 -38.67 -2.25 -7.88
CA GLU A 458 -39.55 -1.23 -7.31
C GLU A 458 -40.50 -1.80 -6.25
N GLU A 459 -41.19 -2.91 -6.56
CA GLU A 459 -42.09 -3.59 -5.64
C GLU A 459 -41.35 -4.03 -4.36
N THR A 460 -40.14 -4.56 -4.50
CA THR A 460 -39.32 -5.00 -3.37
C THR A 460 -38.88 -3.82 -2.50
N VAL A 461 -38.28 -2.77 -3.08
CA VAL A 461 -37.78 -1.62 -2.28
C VAL A 461 -38.93 -0.83 -1.65
N THR A 462 -40.10 -0.77 -2.30
CA THR A 462 -41.30 -0.12 -1.77
C THR A 462 -41.88 -0.93 -0.62
N LYS A 463 -42.01 -2.25 -0.77
CA LYS A 463 -42.51 -3.15 0.29
C LYS A 463 -41.62 -3.12 1.53
N MET A 464 -40.30 -3.05 1.34
CA MET A 464 -39.33 -2.96 2.42
C MET A 464 -39.18 -1.52 2.96
N ASP A 465 -39.74 -0.53 2.26
CA ASP A 465 -39.66 0.88 2.60
C ASP A 465 -38.19 1.35 2.72
N LEU A 466 -37.34 0.95 1.75
CA LEU A 466 -35.91 1.27 1.76
C LEU A 466 -35.63 2.74 1.47
N ASP A 467 -34.72 3.33 2.25
CA ASP A 467 -34.20 4.68 2.03
C ASP A 467 -33.00 4.67 1.07
N GLY A 468 -32.19 3.62 1.11
CA GLY A 468 -30.99 3.48 0.28
C GLY A 468 -30.72 2.06 -0.19
N LEU A 469 -30.06 1.92 -1.34
CA LEU A 469 -29.62 0.67 -1.93
C LEU A 469 -28.18 0.79 -2.43
N PHE A 470 -27.27 0.02 -1.85
CA PHE A 470 -25.89 -0.10 -2.31
C PHE A 470 -25.74 -1.27 -3.28
N VAL A 471 -25.22 -1.01 -4.48
CA VAL A 471 -24.88 -2.03 -5.48
C VAL A 471 -23.37 -2.09 -5.61
N ILE A 472 -22.78 -3.14 -5.03
CA ILE A 472 -21.34 -3.33 -4.96
C ILE A 472 -20.91 -4.29 -6.08
N GLY A 473 -20.12 -3.83 -7.04
CA GLY A 473 -19.79 -4.68 -8.17
C GLY A 473 -18.93 -4.06 -9.28
N GLY A 474 -18.75 -4.82 -10.36
CA GLY A 474 -17.99 -4.38 -11.54
C GLY A 474 -18.83 -3.50 -12.48
N ASP A 475 -18.42 -3.45 -13.74
CA ASP A 475 -19.03 -2.59 -14.77
C ASP A 475 -20.54 -2.84 -14.95
N ASP A 476 -20.93 -4.07 -15.27
CA ASP A 476 -22.36 -4.47 -15.39
C ASP A 476 -23.16 -4.14 -14.11
N SER A 477 -22.53 -4.28 -12.94
CA SER A 477 -23.19 -4.01 -11.65
C SER A 477 -23.43 -2.52 -11.42
N ASN A 478 -22.47 -1.66 -11.77
CA ASN A 478 -22.65 -0.21 -11.66
C ASN A 478 -23.57 0.32 -12.76
N THR A 479 -23.61 -0.35 -13.92
CA THR A 479 -24.63 -0.11 -14.95
C THR A 479 -26.03 -0.38 -14.39
N ASN A 480 -26.25 -1.53 -13.72
CA ASN A 480 -27.51 -1.82 -13.02
C ASN A 480 -27.83 -0.74 -11.97
N ALA A 481 -26.82 -0.26 -11.22
CA ALA A 481 -26.99 0.78 -10.22
C ALA A 481 -27.48 2.10 -10.85
N CYS A 482 -26.87 2.53 -11.95
CA CYS A 482 -27.26 3.73 -12.68
C CYS A 482 -28.66 3.61 -13.28
N LEU A 483 -29.00 2.47 -13.90
CA LEU A 483 -30.31 2.24 -14.47
C LEU A 483 -31.42 2.22 -13.39
N LEU A 484 -31.18 1.59 -12.25
CA LEU A 484 -32.11 1.61 -11.12
C LEU A 484 -32.25 3.02 -10.53
N ALA A 485 -31.15 3.76 -10.38
CA ALA A 485 -31.17 5.13 -9.89
C ALA A 485 -32.03 6.04 -10.78
N GLU A 486 -31.85 5.93 -12.11
CA GLU A 486 -32.59 6.69 -13.11
C GLU A 486 -34.09 6.34 -13.06
N TYR A 487 -34.41 5.04 -13.02
CA TYR A 487 -35.78 4.55 -12.94
C TYR A 487 -36.47 5.04 -11.65
N PHE A 488 -35.86 4.85 -10.48
CA PHE A 488 -36.42 5.29 -9.20
C PHE A 488 -36.61 6.80 -9.13
N ARG A 489 -35.68 7.58 -9.70
CA ARG A 489 -35.79 9.04 -9.77
C ARG A 489 -36.91 9.48 -10.70
N SER A 490 -37.08 8.84 -11.86
CA SER A 490 -38.19 9.13 -12.79
C SER A 490 -39.58 8.88 -12.16
N LYS A 491 -39.63 8.00 -11.16
CA LYS A 491 -40.83 7.66 -10.37
C LYS A 491 -40.97 8.46 -9.07
N ASN A 492 -40.07 9.41 -8.80
CA ASN A 492 -40.00 10.18 -7.55
C ASN A 492 -39.97 9.29 -6.29
N MET A 493 -39.31 8.14 -6.37
CA MET A 493 -39.18 7.24 -5.23
C MET A 493 -38.21 7.81 -4.18
N LYS A 494 -38.45 7.49 -2.91
CA LYS A 494 -37.54 7.89 -1.82
C LYS A 494 -36.19 7.17 -1.87
N THR A 495 -36.19 5.92 -2.33
CA THR A 495 -35.01 5.05 -2.33
C THR A 495 -33.92 5.61 -3.23
N ARG A 496 -32.73 5.87 -2.66
CA ARG A 496 -31.54 6.29 -3.41
C ARG A 496 -30.66 5.08 -3.71
N VAL A 497 -30.08 5.02 -4.92
CA VAL A 497 -29.19 3.92 -5.31
C VAL A 497 -27.76 4.44 -5.43
N ILE A 498 -26.82 3.70 -4.83
CA ILE A 498 -25.40 4.04 -4.79
C ILE A 498 -24.61 2.87 -5.39
N GLY A 499 -23.86 3.14 -6.46
CA GLY A 499 -22.90 2.19 -7.02
C GLY A 499 -21.59 2.22 -6.26
N CYS A 500 -21.04 1.05 -5.91
CA CYS A 500 -19.73 0.91 -5.28
C CYS A 500 -18.80 0.11 -6.22
N PRO A 501 -17.84 0.79 -6.89
CA PRO A 501 -16.96 0.16 -7.87
C PRO A 501 -16.02 -0.90 -7.25
N LYS A 502 -16.19 -2.13 -7.71
CA LYS A 502 -15.44 -3.32 -7.34
C LYS A 502 -14.95 -4.02 -8.59
N THR A 503 -13.65 -4.12 -8.78
CA THR A 503 -13.07 -4.93 -9.86
C THR A 503 -11.59 -5.16 -9.58
N ILE A 504 -11.11 -6.34 -9.96
CA ILE A 504 -9.66 -6.63 -9.98
C ILE A 504 -9.04 -6.23 -11.32
N ASP A 505 -9.86 -5.91 -12.32
CA ASP A 505 -9.39 -5.57 -13.66
C ASP A 505 -8.86 -4.12 -13.72
N GLY A 506 -9.20 -3.28 -12.72
CA GLY A 506 -8.71 -1.91 -12.59
C GLY A 506 -9.26 -0.95 -13.65
N ASP A 507 -10.39 -1.32 -14.25
CA ASP A 507 -11.04 -0.69 -15.40
C ASP A 507 -12.16 0.30 -15.03
N LEU A 508 -12.51 0.42 -13.74
CA LEU A 508 -13.48 1.40 -13.22
C LEU A 508 -12.78 2.59 -12.55
N LYS A 509 -12.02 3.36 -13.33
CA LYS A 509 -11.29 4.54 -12.84
C LYS A 509 -12.00 5.84 -13.20
N SER A 510 -12.13 6.72 -12.21
CA SER A 510 -12.52 8.12 -12.39
C SER A 510 -11.64 9.02 -11.53
N LYS A 511 -11.85 10.34 -11.60
CA LYS A 511 -11.16 11.30 -10.74
C LYS A 511 -11.48 11.05 -9.25
N GLU A 512 -12.70 10.62 -8.97
CA GLU A 512 -13.24 10.34 -7.63
C GLU A 512 -12.94 8.89 -7.20
N VAL A 513 -12.83 7.97 -8.16
CA VAL A 513 -12.51 6.55 -7.92
C VAL A 513 -11.17 6.24 -8.60
N PRO A 514 -10.03 6.60 -7.97
CA PRO A 514 -8.72 6.40 -8.57
C PRO A 514 -8.35 4.91 -8.69
N THR A 515 -8.93 4.08 -7.84
CA THR A 515 -8.79 2.62 -7.88
C THR A 515 -10.04 1.95 -7.32
N SER A 516 -10.47 0.87 -7.95
CA SER A 516 -11.51 0.01 -7.42
C SER A 516 -10.95 -0.88 -6.32
N PHE A 517 -11.75 -1.15 -5.29
CA PHE A 517 -11.30 -2.11 -4.28
C PHE A 517 -11.18 -3.51 -4.90
N GLY A 518 -10.21 -4.27 -4.40
CA GLY A 518 -9.82 -5.57 -4.91
C GLY A 518 -8.66 -5.53 -5.92
N PHE A 519 -8.46 -4.43 -6.65
CA PHE A 519 -7.35 -4.28 -7.61
C PHE A 519 -5.98 -4.35 -6.93
N ASP A 520 -5.75 -3.53 -5.90
CA ASP A 520 -4.49 -3.47 -5.16
C ASP A 520 -4.12 -4.83 -4.54
N THR A 521 -5.07 -5.46 -3.84
CA THR A 521 -4.89 -6.79 -3.25
C THR A 521 -4.54 -7.84 -4.31
N ALA A 522 -5.26 -7.84 -5.44
CA ALA A 522 -4.98 -8.79 -6.53
C ALA A 522 -3.59 -8.56 -7.13
N CYS A 523 -3.21 -7.30 -7.41
CA CYS A 523 -1.89 -6.96 -7.92
C CYS A 523 -0.79 -7.41 -6.97
N LYS A 524 -0.93 -7.15 -5.67
CA LYS A 524 0.04 -7.56 -4.64
C LYS A 524 0.25 -9.08 -4.64
N ILE A 525 -0.84 -9.86 -4.53
CA ILE A 525 -0.76 -11.32 -4.47
C ILE A 525 -0.20 -11.91 -5.78
N TYR A 526 -0.64 -11.40 -6.92
CA TYR A 526 -0.12 -11.84 -8.22
C TYR A 526 1.36 -11.50 -8.39
N SER A 527 1.79 -10.29 -8.00
CA SER A 527 3.20 -9.89 -8.03
C SER A 527 4.06 -10.77 -7.13
N GLU A 528 3.59 -11.11 -5.93
CA GLU A 528 4.30 -12.01 -5.03
C GLU A 528 4.47 -13.40 -5.66
N MET A 529 3.39 -13.98 -6.20
CA MET A 529 3.44 -15.28 -6.88
C MET A 529 4.36 -15.26 -8.10
N ILE A 530 4.27 -14.21 -8.93
CA ILE A 530 5.16 -14.03 -10.09
C ILE A 530 6.60 -13.92 -9.63
N GLY A 531 6.90 -13.09 -8.63
CA GLY A 531 8.24 -12.93 -8.07
C GLY A 531 8.85 -14.26 -7.61
N ASN A 532 8.06 -15.09 -6.91
CA ASN A 532 8.48 -16.42 -6.47
C ASN A 532 8.81 -17.34 -7.66
N VAL A 533 7.95 -17.36 -8.69
CA VAL A 533 8.17 -18.15 -9.91
C VAL A 533 9.40 -17.65 -10.68
N MET A 534 9.66 -16.34 -10.67
CA MET A 534 10.85 -15.77 -11.29
C MET A 534 12.14 -16.19 -10.59
N ILE A 535 12.14 -16.32 -9.25
CA ILE A 535 13.28 -16.81 -8.49
C ILE A 535 13.58 -18.27 -8.84
N ASP A 536 12.55 -19.12 -8.97
CA ASP A 536 12.70 -20.50 -9.42
C ASP A 536 13.28 -20.59 -10.85
N ALA A 537 12.72 -19.82 -11.79
CA ALA A 537 13.21 -19.74 -13.17
C ALA A 537 14.71 -19.38 -13.20
N ARG A 538 15.11 -18.41 -12.39
CA ARG A 538 16.48 -17.92 -12.31
C ARG A 538 17.42 -18.91 -11.66
N SER A 539 16.95 -19.63 -10.63
CA SER A 539 17.76 -20.60 -9.90
C SER A 539 18.18 -21.77 -10.80
N THR A 540 17.36 -22.12 -11.78
CA THR A 540 17.61 -23.25 -12.69
C THR A 540 18.16 -22.84 -14.06
N GLY A 541 17.86 -21.62 -14.55
CA GLY A 541 18.34 -21.10 -15.83
C GLY A 541 17.89 -21.89 -17.06
N LYS A 542 16.88 -22.77 -16.94
CA LYS A 542 16.56 -23.79 -17.96
C LYS A 542 15.16 -23.67 -18.56
N TYR A 543 14.20 -23.08 -17.85
CA TYR A 543 12.79 -23.09 -18.26
C TYR A 543 12.18 -21.69 -18.29
N TYR A 544 11.16 -21.53 -19.14
CA TYR A 544 10.29 -20.36 -19.16
C TYR A 544 9.00 -20.68 -18.41
N HIS A 545 8.56 -19.74 -17.58
CA HIS A 545 7.24 -19.79 -16.94
C HIS A 545 6.32 -18.76 -17.60
N PHE A 546 5.14 -19.20 -18.02
CA PHE A 546 4.09 -18.34 -18.57
C PHE A 546 2.99 -18.16 -17.52
N VAL A 547 2.92 -16.98 -16.92
CA VAL A 547 1.91 -16.65 -15.91
C VAL A 547 0.77 -15.88 -16.58
N ARG A 548 -0.40 -16.51 -16.69
CA ARG A 548 -1.61 -15.86 -17.19
C ARG A 548 -2.34 -15.18 -16.04
N LEU A 549 -2.52 -13.87 -16.13
CA LEU A 549 -3.27 -13.08 -15.17
C LEU A 549 -4.74 -12.87 -15.62
N MET A 550 -5.59 -12.48 -14.67
CA MET A 550 -6.95 -12.00 -14.95
C MET A 550 -6.89 -10.56 -15.55
N GLY A 551 -8.00 -9.85 -15.70
CA GLY A 551 -8.03 -8.52 -16.37
C GLY A 551 -8.96 -8.44 -17.59
N ARG A 552 -9.49 -9.57 -18.07
CA ARG A 552 -10.32 -9.66 -19.28
C ARG A 552 -9.67 -8.95 -20.48
N ALA A 553 -10.24 -7.84 -20.93
CA ALA A 553 -9.76 -7.04 -22.05
C ALA A 553 -8.84 -5.89 -21.61
N ALA A 554 -8.91 -5.47 -20.35
CA ALA A 554 -8.09 -4.40 -19.80
C ALA A 554 -6.83 -4.99 -19.15
N SER A 555 -5.66 -4.64 -19.67
CA SER A 555 -4.42 -5.22 -19.16
C SER A 555 -3.85 -4.51 -17.93
N HIS A 556 -4.63 -3.67 -17.24
CA HIS A 556 -4.14 -2.88 -16.10
C HIS A 556 -3.53 -3.74 -14.99
N ILE A 557 -4.18 -4.84 -14.61
CA ILE A 557 -3.62 -5.75 -13.58
C ILE A 557 -2.34 -6.43 -14.06
N THR A 558 -2.28 -6.82 -15.34
CA THR A 558 -1.08 -7.44 -15.93
C THR A 558 0.08 -6.46 -15.95
N LEU A 559 -0.20 -5.22 -16.35
CA LEU A 559 0.75 -4.13 -16.38
C LEU A 559 1.25 -3.77 -14.98
N GLU A 560 0.36 -3.69 -14.00
CA GLU A 560 0.72 -3.37 -12.62
C GLU A 560 1.62 -4.46 -12.01
N CYS A 561 1.26 -5.74 -12.20
CA CYS A 561 2.13 -6.84 -11.78
C CYS A 561 3.47 -6.83 -12.52
N ALA A 562 3.49 -6.47 -13.80
CA ALA A 562 4.72 -6.36 -14.58
C ALA A 562 5.62 -5.21 -14.11
N LEU A 563 5.04 -4.05 -13.75
CA LEU A 563 5.79 -2.95 -13.14
C LEU A 563 6.42 -3.36 -11.81
N GLN A 564 5.69 -4.15 -11.01
CA GLN A 564 6.17 -4.60 -9.72
C GLN A 564 7.22 -5.71 -9.84
N THR A 565 7.12 -6.62 -10.82
CA THR A 565 8.01 -7.81 -10.87
C THR A 565 9.09 -7.74 -11.95
N HIS A 566 8.93 -6.84 -12.92
CA HIS A 566 9.79 -6.65 -14.08
C HIS A 566 10.09 -7.98 -14.82
N PRO A 567 9.07 -8.71 -15.32
CA PRO A 567 9.30 -9.95 -16.06
C PRO A 567 10.09 -9.71 -17.35
N ASN A 568 10.70 -10.77 -17.89
CA ASN A 568 11.44 -10.68 -19.15
C ASN A 568 10.56 -10.28 -20.33
N ILE A 569 9.30 -10.76 -20.33
CA ILE A 569 8.29 -10.48 -21.34
C ILE A 569 6.97 -10.25 -20.61
N THR A 570 6.29 -9.16 -20.94
CA THR A 570 4.88 -8.94 -20.61
C THR A 570 4.08 -9.02 -21.90
N ILE A 571 2.91 -9.66 -21.85
CA ILE A 571 2.01 -9.78 -23.01
C ILE A 571 0.68 -9.17 -22.60
N ILE A 572 0.21 -8.18 -23.34
CA ILE A 572 -1.05 -7.47 -23.08
C ILE A 572 -1.97 -7.51 -24.30
N GLY A 573 -3.28 -7.48 -24.05
CA GLY A 573 -4.30 -7.59 -25.11
C GLY A 573 -4.22 -6.44 -26.13
N GLU A 574 -3.98 -5.23 -25.65
CA GLU A 574 -3.89 -3.99 -26.42
C GLU A 574 -2.78 -4.05 -27.48
N GLU A 575 -1.68 -4.74 -27.19
CA GLU A 575 -0.57 -4.93 -28.13
C GLU A 575 -0.76 -6.10 -29.09
N ILE A 576 -1.35 -7.20 -28.61
CA ILE A 576 -1.65 -8.35 -29.46
C ILE A 576 -2.55 -7.90 -30.61
N LEU A 577 -3.58 -7.10 -30.32
CA LEU A 577 -4.50 -6.57 -31.32
C LEU A 577 -3.79 -5.70 -32.38
N LEU A 578 -2.85 -4.85 -31.94
CA LEU A 578 -2.06 -3.98 -32.83
C LEU A 578 -1.08 -4.78 -33.72
N LYS A 579 -0.46 -5.85 -33.18
CA LYS A 579 0.51 -6.66 -33.91
C LYS A 579 -0.13 -7.73 -34.82
N PHE A 580 -1.28 -8.29 -34.44
CA PHE A 580 -2.04 -9.22 -35.30
C PHE A 580 -2.66 -8.53 -36.53
N CYS A 581 -3.11 -7.28 -36.40
CA CYS A 581 -3.61 -6.52 -37.56
C CYS A 581 -2.52 -6.28 -38.62
N LYS A 582 -1.27 -6.05 -38.18
CA LYS A 582 -0.13 -5.90 -39.11
C LYS A 582 0.23 -7.20 -39.81
N PHE A 583 0.16 -8.35 -39.14
CA PHE A 583 0.54 -9.65 -39.71
C PHE A 583 -0.43 -10.14 -40.80
N TRP A 584 -1.72 -9.79 -40.73
CA TRP A 584 -2.73 -10.16 -41.72
C TRP A 584 -2.97 -9.13 -42.82
N CYS A 585 -2.62 -7.84 -42.61
CA CYS A 585 -2.67 -6.85 -43.70
C CYS A 585 -1.45 -6.93 -44.64
N SER A 586 -0.44 -7.71 -44.28
CA SER A 586 0.76 -7.97 -45.10
C SER A 586 0.81 -9.39 -45.68
N ALA A 587 -0.32 -10.11 -45.68
CA ALA A 587 -0.46 -11.43 -46.31
C ALA A 587 -1.33 -11.34 -47.57
#